data_AF-A0A7S1C5T4-F1
#
_entry.id   AF-A0A7S1C5T4-F1
#
_cell.length_a   1.000
_cell.length_b   1.000
_cell.length_c   1.000
_cell.angle_alpha   90.00
_cell.angle_beta   90.00
_cell.angle_gamma   90.00
#
_symmetry.space_group_name_H-M   'P 1'
#
loop_
_entity.id
_entity.type
_entity.pdbx_description
1 polymer ?
#
loop_
_entity_poly.entity_id
_entity_poly.type
_entity_poly.pdbx_seq_one_letter_code
_entity_poly.pdbx_strand_id
1 'polypeptide(L)'
;GERVRRPAAYDRGLIALAQRQAAASAGKAEIPCVVGDTMGADGFYEEQGRGDGALCEYDDAAREAWLRRCHDAGVRNIEMEAPALAAFCGAAGIRVAALNTVIVNRFEGDQVRVSGADIARMSANAGRLALRMIAALDAA
;
A
#
# COMPACT_ATOMS: atom_id res chain seq x y z
N GLY A 1 -24.69 1.35 18.33
CA GLY A 1 -23.88 2.10 17.35
C GLY A 1 -22.87 2.99 18.02
N GLU A 2 -22.16 2.49 19.04
CA GLU A 2 -21.09 3.25 19.69
C GLU A 2 -19.80 3.17 18.88
N ARG A 3 -18.96 4.20 18.99
CA ARG A 3 -17.67 4.23 18.29
C ARG A 3 -16.72 3.22 18.91
N VAL A 4 -16.18 2.33 18.07
CA VAL A 4 -15.15 1.36 18.46
C VAL A 4 -13.87 1.65 17.67
N ARG A 5 -12.72 1.66 18.34
CA ARG A 5 -11.41 1.75 17.72
C ARG A 5 -10.67 0.43 17.88
N ARG A 6 -10.03 -0.03 16.82
CA ARG A 6 -9.15 -1.21 16.83
C ARG A 6 -7.82 -0.83 16.17
N PRO A 7 -6.68 -1.28 16.71
CA PRO A 7 -5.39 -1.03 16.10
C PRO A 7 -5.26 -1.84 14.80
N ALA A 8 -4.73 -1.22 13.75
CA ALA A 8 -4.27 -1.92 12.56
C ALA A 8 -2.90 -2.53 12.87
N ALA A 9 -2.86 -3.84 13.17
CA ALA A 9 -1.65 -4.55 13.54
C ALA A 9 -1.18 -5.45 12.40
N TYR A 10 0.06 -5.27 11.96
CA TYR A 10 0.70 -6.10 10.94
C TYR A 10 1.78 -6.99 11.55
N ASP A 11 1.91 -8.22 11.03
CA ASP A 11 2.90 -9.19 11.49
C ASP A 11 4.30 -8.83 10.96
N ARG A 12 5.22 -8.51 11.87
CA ARG A 12 6.60 -8.14 11.54
C ARG A 12 7.36 -9.27 10.85
N GLY A 13 7.04 -10.53 11.14
CA GLY A 13 7.66 -11.69 10.51
C GLY A 13 7.25 -11.82 9.05
N LEU A 14 5.96 -11.62 8.74
CA LEU A 14 5.45 -11.59 7.37
C LEU A 14 6.01 -10.41 6.57
N ILE A 15 6.14 -9.23 7.18
CA ILE A 15 6.79 -8.07 6.54
C ILE A 15 8.25 -8.37 6.21
N ALA A 16 9.01 -8.91 7.16
CA ALA A 16 10.41 -9.28 6.94
C ALA A 16 10.55 -10.38 5.88
N LEU A 17 9.60 -11.33 5.83
CA LEU A 17 9.55 -12.35 4.78
C LEU A 17 9.30 -11.71 3.40
N ALA A 18 8.34 -10.79 3.30
CA ALA A 18 8.05 -10.08 2.05
C ALA A 18 9.30 -9.35 1.53
N GLN A 19 10.01 -8.62 2.40
CA GLN A 19 11.25 -7.94 2.03
C GLN A 19 12.31 -8.91 1.47
N ARG A 20 12.53 -10.05 2.14
CA ARG A 20 13.49 -11.06 1.67
C ARG A 20 13.08 -11.68 0.33
N GLN A 21 11.79 -11.92 0.11
CA GLN A 21 11.29 -12.55 -1.12
C GLN A 21 11.18 -11.56 -2.31
N ALA A 22 11.13 -10.26 -2.03
CA ALA A 22 11.17 -9.22 -3.04
C ALA A 22 12.58 -9.04 -3.63
N ALA A 23 13.62 -9.17 -2.79
CA ALA A 23 15.01 -9.07 -3.21
C ALA A 23 15.38 -10.11 -4.28
N ALA A 24 16.38 -9.79 -5.11
CA ALA A 24 16.93 -10.71 -6.09
C ALA A 24 17.49 -11.97 -5.41
N SER A 25 17.19 -13.14 -5.96
CA SER A 25 17.75 -14.42 -5.53
C SER A 25 18.03 -15.31 -6.74
N ALA A 26 18.83 -16.36 -6.58
CA ALA A 26 19.17 -17.28 -7.67
C ALA A 26 17.91 -17.73 -8.45
N GLY A 27 17.84 -17.35 -9.73
CA GLY A 27 16.74 -17.69 -10.64
C GLY A 27 15.48 -16.81 -10.56
N LYS A 28 15.44 -15.75 -9.74
CA LYS A 28 14.27 -14.86 -9.60
C LYS A 28 14.67 -13.39 -9.73
N ALA A 29 14.02 -12.68 -10.65
CA ALA A 29 14.19 -11.23 -10.78
C ALA A 29 13.73 -10.50 -9.51
N GLU A 30 14.38 -9.39 -9.20
CA GLU A 30 13.96 -8.47 -8.14
C GLU A 30 12.55 -7.94 -8.40
N ILE A 31 11.76 -7.81 -7.35
CA ILE A 31 10.50 -7.09 -7.36
C ILE A 31 10.74 -5.79 -6.59
N PRO A 32 10.67 -4.60 -7.23
CA PRO A 32 10.83 -3.33 -6.55
C PRO A 32 9.89 -3.24 -5.36
N CYS A 33 10.44 -3.07 -4.16
CA CYS A 33 9.69 -3.13 -2.92
C CYS A 33 10.30 -2.18 -1.91
N VAL A 34 9.44 -1.44 -1.21
CA VAL A 34 9.78 -0.63 -0.06
C VAL A 34 8.87 -1.02 1.09
N VAL A 35 9.37 -0.91 2.32
CA VAL A 35 8.53 -1.02 3.52
C VAL A 35 8.31 0.36 4.09
N GLY A 36 7.05 0.65 4.39
CA GLY A 36 6.60 1.89 4.99
C GLY A 36 5.14 1.78 5.38
N ASP A 37 4.61 2.85 5.96
CA ASP A 37 3.23 2.88 6.41
C ASP A 37 2.28 3.10 5.23
N THR A 38 1.07 2.57 5.37
CA THR A 38 -0.02 2.73 4.41
C THR A 38 -1.11 3.59 5.04
N MET A 39 -1.47 4.68 4.37
CA MET A 39 -2.64 5.48 4.76
C MET A 39 -3.90 4.87 4.11
N GLY A 40 -4.89 4.53 4.93
CA GLY A 40 -6.24 4.20 4.45
C GLY A 40 -7.12 5.45 4.37
N ALA A 41 -7.87 5.57 3.28
CA ALA A 41 -8.90 6.60 3.05
C ALA A 41 -10.25 5.94 2.77
N ASP A 42 -11.36 6.58 3.16
CA ASP A 42 -12.72 6.09 2.85
C ASP A 42 -13.18 6.53 1.45
N GLY A 43 -12.56 7.57 0.90
CA GLY A 43 -12.80 8.09 -0.45
C GLY A 43 -11.55 8.09 -1.35
N PHE A 44 -11.75 8.02 -2.67
CA PHE A 44 -10.64 8.03 -3.64
C PHE A 44 -10.12 9.45 -3.96
N TYR A 45 -10.99 10.46 -4.03
CA TYR A 45 -10.64 11.82 -4.47
C TYR A 45 -10.19 12.71 -3.31
N GLU A 46 -11.14 13.40 -2.67
CA GLU A 46 -10.85 14.43 -1.66
C GLU A 46 -10.07 13.88 -0.46
N GLU A 47 -10.40 12.67 -0.02
CA GLU A 47 -9.73 12.02 1.11
C GLU A 47 -8.32 11.51 0.80
N GLN A 48 -7.95 11.43 -0.47
CA GLN A 48 -6.55 11.23 -0.88
C GLN A 48 -5.91 12.53 -1.38
N GLY A 49 -6.55 13.68 -1.21
CA GLY A 49 -6.04 14.98 -1.64
C GLY A 49 -5.91 15.11 -3.16
N ARG A 50 -6.75 14.43 -3.95
CA ARG A 50 -6.69 14.53 -5.42
C ARG A 50 -7.40 15.79 -5.93
N GLY A 51 -6.78 16.53 -6.85
CA GLY A 51 -7.38 17.73 -7.46
C GLY A 51 -8.21 17.47 -8.71
N ASP A 52 -8.34 16.19 -9.11
CA ASP A 52 -9.00 15.76 -10.35
C ASP A 52 -10.38 15.13 -10.15
N GLY A 53 -10.97 15.35 -8.96
CA GLY A 53 -12.33 14.95 -8.64
C GLY A 53 -13.38 15.95 -9.12
N ALA A 54 -14.65 15.60 -8.92
CA ALA A 54 -15.77 16.51 -9.22
C ALA A 54 -15.85 17.70 -8.25
N LEU A 55 -15.37 17.51 -7.02
CA LEU A 55 -15.28 18.50 -5.96
C LEU A 55 -13.82 18.60 -5.51
N CYS A 56 -13.38 19.81 -5.18
CA CYS A 56 -12.04 20.08 -4.66
C CYS A 56 -12.03 21.44 -3.94
N GLU A 57 -11.91 21.43 -2.62
CA GLU A 57 -11.89 22.64 -1.77
C GLU A 57 -10.47 23.05 -1.34
N TYR A 58 -9.43 22.48 -1.97
CA TYR A 58 -8.03 22.79 -1.70
C TYR A 58 -7.26 23.08 -3.00
N ASP A 59 -6.17 23.83 -2.88
CA ASP A 59 -5.25 24.10 -3.99
C ASP A 59 -4.08 23.10 -4.03
N ASP A 60 -3.25 23.20 -5.07
CA ASP A 60 -2.10 22.34 -5.28
C ASP A 60 -1.06 22.45 -4.14
N ALA A 61 -0.91 23.64 -3.54
CA ALA A 61 0.04 23.87 -2.46
C ALA A 61 -0.40 23.19 -1.16
N ALA A 62 -1.69 23.26 -0.83
CA ALA A 62 -2.29 22.55 0.30
C ALA A 62 -2.19 21.02 0.10
N ARG A 63 -2.44 20.52 -1.12
CA ARG A 63 -2.24 19.11 -1.48
C ARG A 63 -0.79 18.69 -1.25
N GLU A 64 0.17 19.42 -1.82
CA GLU A 64 1.58 19.06 -1.72
C GLU A 64 2.04 19.06 -0.25
N ALA A 65 1.65 20.07 0.52
CA ALA A 65 1.97 20.15 1.94
C ALA A 65 1.38 18.95 2.72
N TRP A 66 0.17 18.50 2.39
CA TRP A 66 -0.44 17.32 3.00
C TRP A 66 0.30 16.03 2.62
N LEU A 67 0.59 15.82 1.34
CA LEU A 67 1.38 14.66 0.88
C LEU A 67 2.76 14.60 1.53
N ARG A 68 3.44 15.74 1.67
CA ARG A 68 4.73 15.83 2.39
C ARG A 68 4.57 15.43 3.85
N ARG A 69 3.56 15.93 4.57
CA ARG A 69 3.30 15.52 5.96
C ARG A 69 3.07 14.01 6.10
N CYS A 70 2.31 13.40 5.19
CA CYS A 70 2.12 11.95 5.18
C CYS A 70 3.44 11.22 4.96
N HIS A 71 4.21 11.64 3.96
CA HIS A 71 5.50 11.02 3.64
C HIS A 71 6.52 11.14 4.79
N ASP A 72 6.59 12.30 5.43
CA ASP A 72 7.46 12.57 6.59
C ASP A 72 7.05 11.75 7.82
N ALA A 73 5.75 11.42 7.94
CA ALA A 73 5.24 10.51 8.96
C ALA A 73 5.52 9.02 8.67
N GLY A 74 6.17 8.69 7.55
CA GLY A 74 6.53 7.31 7.18
C GLY A 74 5.59 6.67 6.16
N VAL A 75 4.53 7.36 5.72
CA VAL A 75 3.62 6.84 4.70
C VAL A 75 4.34 6.71 3.36
N ARG A 76 4.13 5.59 2.66
CA ARG A 76 4.70 5.34 1.32
C ARG A 76 3.66 5.05 0.25
N ASN A 77 2.42 4.77 0.65
CA ASN A 77 1.29 4.60 -0.26
C ASN A 77 -0.03 4.96 0.43
N ILE A 78 -1.06 5.15 -0.40
CA ILE A 78 -2.42 5.48 0.03
C ILE A 78 -3.37 4.50 -0.68
N GLU A 79 -4.31 3.92 0.04
CA GLU A 79 -5.36 3.01 -0.45
C GLU A 79 -6.56 3.03 0.49
N MET A 80 -7.45 2.02 0.46
CA MET A 80 -8.77 2.14 1.08
C MET A 80 -9.19 0.95 1.97
N GLU A 81 -8.38 -0.11 2.08
CA GLU A 81 -8.80 -1.37 2.72
C GLU A 81 -7.84 -1.89 3.78
N ALA A 82 -6.53 -1.64 3.65
CA ALA A 82 -5.50 -2.33 4.40
C ALA A 82 -5.59 -2.09 5.92
N PRO A 83 -5.85 -0.88 6.45
CA PRO A 83 -5.99 -0.68 7.89
C PRO A 83 -7.20 -1.41 8.47
N ALA A 84 -8.32 -1.43 7.74
CA ALA A 84 -9.53 -2.12 8.17
C ALA A 84 -9.32 -3.65 8.20
N LEU A 85 -8.70 -4.20 7.15
CA LEU A 85 -8.34 -5.61 7.08
C LEU A 85 -7.38 -5.99 8.21
N ALA A 86 -6.36 -5.17 8.46
CA ALA A 86 -5.38 -5.43 9.53
C ALA A 86 -6.01 -5.39 10.92
N ALA A 87 -6.90 -4.43 11.17
CA ALA A 87 -7.64 -4.34 12.43
C ALA A 87 -8.57 -5.53 12.64
N PHE A 88 -9.23 -6.01 11.58
CA PHE A 88 -10.05 -7.22 11.62
C PHE A 88 -9.21 -8.47 11.93
N CYS A 89 -8.13 -8.69 11.17
CA CYS A 89 -7.26 -9.85 11.35
C CYS A 89 -6.63 -9.85 12.75
N GLY A 90 -6.16 -8.70 13.24
CA GLY A 90 -5.63 -8.58 14.59
C GLY A 90 -6.65 -8.95 15.67
N ALA A 91 -7.90 -8.51 15.53
CA ALA A 91 -8.98 -8.88 16.46
C ALA A 91 -9.36 -10.37 16.40
N ALA A 92 -9.16 -11.02 15.25
CA ALA A 92 -9.42 -12.44 15.05
C ALA A 92 -8.22 -13.36 15.39
N GLY A 93 -7.07 -12.80 15.81
CA GLY A 93 -5.85 -13.58 16.05
C GLY A 93 -5.18 -14.10 14.77
N ILE A 94 -5.44 -13.46 13.62
CA ILE A 94 -4.90 -13.83 12.31
C ILE A 94 -3.69 -12.94 11.99
N ARG A 95 -2.55 -13.56 11.66
CA ARG A 95 -1.36 -12.84 11.17
C ARG A 95 -1.64 -12.25 9.79
N VAL A 96 -1.23 -11.00 9.58
CA VAL A 96 -1.55 -10.26 8.34
C VAL A 96 -0.40 -9.35 7.93
N ALA A 97 -0.20 -9.19 6.62
CA ALA A 97 0.66 -8.19 5.99
C ALA A 97 -0.05 -7.65 4.74
N ALA A 98 0.18 -6.38 4.39
CA ALA A 98 -0.34 -5.77 3.17
C ALA A 98 0.76 -5.71 2.10
N LEU A 99 0.43 -6.10 0.87
CA LEU A 99 1.32 -6.04 -0.28
C LEU A 99 0.65 -5.23 -1.38
N ASN A 100 1.08 -3.99 -1.55
CA ASN A 100 0.37 -3.03 -2.40
C ASN A 100 1.26 -2.61 -3.56
N THR A 101 0.68 -2.54 -4.75
CA THR A 101 1.37 -1.96 -5.92
C THR A 101 1.05 -0.48 -6.00
N VAL A 102 2.07 0.37 -6.15
CA VAL A 102 1.90 1.80 -6.41
C VAL A 102 1.86 2.02 -7.92
N ILE A 103 0.76 2.60 -8.41
CA ILE A 103 0.54 2.85 -9.86
C ILE A 103 0.66 4.33 -10.26
N VAL A 104 0.78 5.22 -9.29
CA VAL A 104 0.96 6.66 -9.51
C VAL A 104 1.81 7.26 -8.39
N ASN A 105 2.81 8.07 -8.76
CA ASN A 105 3.51 8.91 -7.80
C ASN A 105 2.70 10.19 -7.59
N ARG A 106 2.08 10.33 -6.41
CA ARG A 106 1.21 11.47 -6.10
C ARG A 106 1.93 12.82 -6.01
N PHE A 107 3.25 12.82 -5.88
CA PHE A 107 4.06 14.04 -6.01
C PHE A 107 4.21 14.52 -7.46
N GLU A 108 3.93 13.65 -8.44
CA GLU A 108 4.02 13.98 -9.88
C GLU A 108 2.64 14.22 -10.53
N GLY A 109 1.57 13.98 -9.77
CA GLY A 109 0.19 14.25 -10.18
C GLY A 109 -0.78 13.16 -9.73
N ASP A 110 -2.04 13.38 -10.08
CA ASP A 110 -3.13 12.52 -9.64
C ASP A 110 -3.43 11.41 -10.66
N GLN A 111 -3.43 11.73 -11.96
CA GLN A 111 -3.80 10.80 -13.03
C GLN A 111 -2.77 9.69 -13.26
N VAL A 112 -3.26 8.46 -13.46
CA VAL A 112 -2.44 7.32 -13.88
C VAL A 112 -2.16 7.45 -15.38
N ARG A 113 -0.93 7.82 -15.74
CA ARG A 113 -0.52 8.06 -17.14
C ARG A 113 0.20 6.87 -17.81
N VAL A 114 0.42 5.78 -17.08
CA VAL A 114 1.04 4.56 -17.61
C VAL A 114 0.04 3.76 -18.45
N SER A 115 0.55 2.93 -19.38
CA SER A 115 -0.32 2.13 -20.23
C SER A 115 -1.08 1.05 -19.43
N GLY A 116 -2.23 0.59 -19.93
CA GLY A 116 -2.96 -0.51 -19.31
C GLY A 116 -2.13 -1.80 -19.17
N ALA A 117 -1.23 -2.05 -20.14
CA ALA A 117 -0.30 -3.18 -20.08
C ALA A 117 0.73 -3.02 -18.96
N ASP A 118 1.23 -1.79 -18.74
CA ASP A 118 2.14 -1.50 -17.63
C ASP A 118 1.44 -1.63 -16.28
N ILE A 119 0.20 -1.12 -16.15
CA ILE A 119 -0.61 -1.31 -14.93
C ILE A 119 -0.78 -2.79 -14.63
N ALA A 120 -1.18 -3.60 -15.62
CA ALA A 120 -1.35 -5.04 -15.43
C ALA A 120 -0.04 -5.72 -14.99
N ARG A 121 1.09 -5.35 -15.61
CA ARG A 121 2.42 -5.86 -15.22
C ARG A 121 2.79 -5.47 -13.80
N MET A 122 2.59 -4.20 -13.43
CA MET A 122 2.89 -3.67 -12.11
C MET A 122 2.02 -4.34 -11.05
N SER A 123 0.70 -4.40 -11.26
CA SER A 123 -0.25 -5.01 -10.32
C SER A 123 0.03 -6.50 -10.07
N ALA A 124 0.59 -7.20 -11.06
CA ALA A 124 1.00 -8.59 -10.90
C ALA A 124 2.16 -8.77 -9.88
N ASN A 125 2.93 -7.72 -9.56
CA ASN A 125 4.06 -7.82 -8.64
C ASN A 125 3.63 -8.20 -7.22
N ALA A 126 2.53 -7.63 -6.71
CA ALA A 126 2.02 -7.98 -5.38
C ALA A 126 1.63 -9.48 -5.31
N GLY A 127 0.92 -9.98 -6.33
CA GLY A 127 0.56 -11.40 -6.43
C GLY A 127 1.78 -12.32 -6.58
N ARG A 128 2.75 -11.93 -7.42
CA ARG A 128 4.02 -12.67 -7.56
C ARG A 128 4.80 -12.74 -6.25
N LEU A 129 4.85 -11.64 -5.50
CA LEU A 129 5.50 -11.60 -4.20
C LEU A 129 4.76 -12.47 -3.18
N ALA A 130 3.44 -12.40 -3.13
CA ALA A 130 2.63 -13.27 -2.28
C ALA A 130 2.90 -14.76 -2.56
N LEU A 131 2.97 -15.16 -3.83
CA LEU A 131 3.31 -16.54 -4.22
C LEU A 131 4.71 -16.95 -3.76
N ARG A 132 5.70 -16.05 -3.84
CA ARG A 132 7.04 -16.32 -3.30
C ARG A 132 7.02 -16.51 -1.79
N MET A 133 6.23 -15.71 -1.07
CA MET A 133 6.08 -15.84 0.38
C MET A 133 5.42 -17.16 0.76
N ILE A 134 4.35 -17.55 0.05
CA ILE A 134 3.66 -18.83 0.28
C ILE A 134 4.61 -20.01 0.07
N ALA A 135 5.34 -20.02 -1.05
CA ALA A 135 6.33 -21.08 -1.33
C ALA A 135 7.45 -21.14 -0.28
N ALA A 136 7.88 -19.99 0.27
CA ALA A 136 8.89 -19.95 1.32
C ALA A 136 8.35 -20.42 2.70
N LEU A 137 7.06 -20.22 2.96
CA LEU A 137 6.40 -20.71 4.19
C LEU A 137 6.14 -22.22 4.14
N ASP A 138 5.84 -22.77 2.96
CA ASP A 138 5.62 -24.22 2.77
C ASP A 138 6.92 -25.04 2.89
N ALA A 139 8.07 -24.42 2.59
CA ALA A 139 9.38 -25.04 2.67
C ALA A 139 10.02 -25.00 4.08
N ALA A 140 9.37 -24.36 5.07
CA ALA A 140 9.89 -24.14 6.42
C ALA A 140 9.23 -25.06 7.45
#